data_AF-A0A2X2VGB9-F1
#
_entry.id   AF-A0A2X2VGB9-F1
#
_cell.length_a   1.000
_cell.length_b   1.000
_cell.length_c   1.000
_cell.angle_alpha   90.00
_cell.angle_beta   90.00
_cell.angle_gamma   90.00
#
_symmetry.space_group_name_H-M   'P 1'
#
loop_
_entity.id
_entity.type
_entity.pdbx_description
1 polymer ?
#
loop_
_entity_poly.entity_id
_entity_poly.type
_entity_poly.pdbx_seq_one_letter_code
_entity_poly.pdbx_strand_id
1 'polypeptide(L)'
;MKGRQALTDANLRLGLALADDEIDYLQDAFTKLGRNPNDIELYMFAQANSEHCRHKIFNADWIIDGKPQPKSLFKMIKNTFETTPDHVLSAYKDNAAVMEGSDVGRYFADHESGRYDFHQEPAHILMKVETHNHPTAISPWPGAATGSGGEIRDEGATGRGAKPKAGLVGFSVSNLRIPGFEQPWEEDFGKPERIVTALDIMTEGPLGGRGV
;
A
#
# COMPACT_ATOMS: atom_id res chain seq x y z
N MET A 1 -12.95 -20.61 -31.76
CA MET A 1 -12.30 -19.80 -30.69
C MET A 1 -13.27 -19.71 -29.53
N LYS A 2 -12.84 -19.96 -28.28
CA LYS A 2 -13.75 -19.87 -27.11
C LYS A 2 -14.11 -18.42 -26.71
N GLY A 3 -13.63 -17.41 -27.43
CA GLY A 3 -14.08 -16.01 -27.34
C GLY A 3 -14.06 -15.46 -25.91
N ARG A 4 -15.03 -14.60 -25.59
CA ARG A 4 -15.26 -14.06 -24.24
C ARG A 4 -15.32 -15.14 -23.15
N GLN A 5 -15.95 -16.28 -23.45
CA GLN A 5 -16.12 -17.37 -22.48
C GLN A 5 -14.76 -17.88 -21.95
N ALA A 6 -13.73 -17.93 -22.80
CA ALA A 6 -12.39 -18.35 -22.35
C ALA A 6 -11.80 -17.39 -21.30
N LEU A 7 -12.07 -16.09 -21.43
CA LEU A 7 -11.64 -15.07 -20.48
C LEU A 7 -12.48 -15.14 -19.20
N THR A 8 -13.78 -15.36 -19.29
CA THR A 8 -14.65 -15.56 -18.12
C THR A 8 -14.25 -16.81 -17.32
N ASP A 9 -13.97 -17.92 -18.01
CA ASP A 9 -13.49 -19.15 -17.37
C ASP A 9 -12.12 -18.94 -16.71
N ALA A 10 -11.22 -18.20 -17.36
CA ALA A 10 -9.93 -17.85 -16.80
C ALA A 10 -10.06 -16.92 -15.59
N ASN A 11 -10.96 -15.93 -15.63
CA ASN A 11 -11.24 -15.00 -14.54
C ASN A 11 -11.63 -15.76 -13.27
N LEU A 12 -12.55 -16.72 -13.38
CA LEU A 12 -12.98 -17.54 -12.25
C LEU A 12 -11.89 -18.49 -11.76
N ARG A 13 -11.26 -19.23 -12.69
CA ARG A 13 -10.25 -20.24 -12.36
C ARG A 13 -9.00 -19.66 -11.71
N LEU A 14 -8.57 -18.48 -12.17
CA LEU A 14 -7.37 -17.80 -11.69
C LEU A 14 -7.68 -16.74 -10.62
N GLY A 15 -8.95 -16.48 -10.31
CA GLY A 15 -9.35 -15.48 -9.32
C GLY A 15 -8.89 -14.07 -9.68
N LEU A 16 -9.04 -13.67 -10.95
CA LEU A 16 -8.53 -12.39 -11.45
C LEU A 16 -9.40 -11.19 -11.04
N ALA A 17 -10.63 -11.44 -10.59
CA ALA A 17 -11.60 -10.42 -10.16
C ALA A 17 -11.82 -9.30 -11.20
N LEU A 18 -11.77 -9.64 -12.49
CA LEU A 18 -11.97 -8.68 -13.59
C LEU A 18 -13.44 -8.29 -13.70
N ALA A 19 -13.70 -6.99 -13.89
CA ALA A 19 -15.01 -6.45 -14.23
C ALA A 19 -15.36 -6.73 -15.71
N ASP A 20 -16.63 -6.58 -16.07
CA ASP A 20 -17.10 -6.90 -17.44
C ASP A 20 -16.42 -6.05 -18.52
N ASP A 21 -16.15 -4.78 -18.24
CA ASP A 21 -15.44 -3.84 -19.11
C ASP A 21 -13.95 -4.17 -19.24
N GLU A 22 -13.33 -4.70 -18.18
CA GLU A 22 -11.95 -5.20 -18.22
C GLU A 22 -11.83 -6.48 -19.06
N ILE A 23 -12.83 -7.36 -19.00
CA ILE A 23 -12.93 -8.54 -19.87
C ILE A 23 -13.11 -8.10 -21.33
N ASP A 24 -13.97 -7.12 -21.60
CA ASP A 24 -14.15 -6.53 -22.95
C ASP A 24 -12.83 -5.96 -23.47
N TYR A 25 -12.13 -5.18 -22.65
CA TYR A 25 -10.83 -4.60 -23.00
C TYR A 25 -9.82 -5.66 -23.40
N LEU A 26 -9.68 -6.73 -22.60
CA LEU A 26 -8.77 -7.83 -22.89
C LEU A 26 -9.19 -8.59 -24.15
N GLN A 27 -10.47 -8.85 -24.33
CA GLN A 27 -10.99 -9.50 -25.53
C GLN A 27 -10.62 -8.70 -26.78
N ASP A 28 -10.84 -7.40 -26.77
CA ASP A 28 -10.51 -6.52 -27.89
C ASP A 28 -9.00 -6.45 -28.14
N ALA A 29 -8.20 -6.33 -27.07
CA ALA A 29 -6.75 -6.25 -27.17
C ALA A 29 -6.15 -7.50 -27.82
N PHE A 30 -6.52 -8.69 -27.33
CA PHE A 30 -5.98 -9.96 -27.86
C PHE A 30 -6.57 -10.34 -29.21
N THR A 31 -7.81 -9.92 -29.51
CA THR A 31 -8.38 -10.03 -30.86
C THR A 31 -7.57 -9.20 -31.86
N LYS A 32 -7.21 -7.95 -31.52
CA LYS A 32 -6.37 -7.09 -32.35
C LYS A 32 -4.95 -7.64 -32.53
N LEU A 33 -4.39 -8.26 -31.50
CA LEU A 33 -3.07 -8.91 -31.56
C LEU A 33 -3.07 -10.23 -32.35
N GLY A 34 -4.23 -10.77 -32.71
CA GLY A 34 -4.34 -11.99 -33.50
C GLY A 34 -3.80 -13.24 -32.79
N ARG A 35 -3.70 -13.21 -31.45
CA ARG A 35 -3.18 -14.33 -30.64
C ARG A 35 -3.96 -14.47 -29.34
N ASN A 36 -3.90 -15.66 -28.76
CA ASN A 36 -4.45 -15.88 -27.42
C ASN A 36 -3.57 -15.20 -26.35
N PRO A 37 -4.18 -14.73 -25.25
CA PRO A 37 -3.44 -14.34 -24.07
C PRO A 37 -2.84 -15.57 -23.37
N ASN A 38 -1.65 -15.40 -22.81
CA ASN A 38 -1.10 -16.31 -21.82
C ASN A 38 -1.69 -15.99 -20.44
N ASP A 39 -1.74 -16.98 -19.56
CA ASP A 39 -2.19 -16.82 -18.18
C ASP A 39 -1.39 -15.74 -17.41
N ILE A 40 -0.08 -15.68 -17.60
CA ILE A 40 0.80 -14.67 -17.00
C ILE A 40 0.44 -13.24 -17.43
N GLU A 41 -0.03 -13.05 -18.67
CA GLU A 41 -0.43 -11.73 -19.17
C GLU A 41 -1.75 -11.27 -18.53
N LEU A 42 -2.68 -12.21 -18.36
CA LEU A 42 -3.97 -11.95 -17.68
C LEU A 42 -3.76 -11.65 -16.20
N TYR A 43 -2.90 -12.42 -15.52
CA TYR A 43 -2.56 -12.16 -14.12
C TYR A 43 -1.88 -10.81 -13.92
N MET A 44 -0.89 -10.48 -14.76
CA MET A 44 -0.23 -9.19 -14.73
C MET A 44 -1.24 -8.05 -14.89
N PHE A 45 -2.14 -8.17 -15.88
CA PHE A 45 -3.18 -7.17 -16.11
C PHE A 45 -4.12 -7.03 -14.91
N ALA A 46 -4.59 -8.14 -14.35
CA ALA A 46 -5.50 -8.16 -13.21
C ALA A 46 -4.88 -7.49 -11.96
N GLN A 47 -3.63 -7.84 -11.63
CA GLN A 47 -2.94 -7.23 -10.50
C GLN A 47 -2.76 -5.72 -10.69
N ALA A 48 -2.33 -5.28 -11.89
CA ALA A 48 -2.11 -3.88 -12.20
C ALA A 48 -3.39 -3.02 -12.20
N ASN A 49 -4.55 -3.63 -12.50
CA ASN A 49 -5.85 -2.96 -12.56
C ASN A 49 -6.74 -3.22 -11.33
N SER A 50 -6.23 -3.92 -10.31
CA SER A 50 -6.90 -4.07 -9.03
C SER A 50 -7.17 -2.70 -8.38
N GLU A 51 -8.18 -2.62 -7.52
CA GLU A 51 -8.48 -1.39 -6.78
C GLU A 51 -7.25 -0.89 -6.00
N HIS A 52 -6.58 -1.80 -5.30
CA HIS A 52 -5.38 -1.54 -4.50
C HIS A 52 -4.24 -0.91 -5.32
N CYS A 53 -4.00 -1.37 -6.55
CA CYS A 53 -2.93 -0.81 -7.39
C CYS A 53 -3.36 0.46 -8.13
N ARG A 54 -4.59 0.50 -8.62
CA ARG A 54 -5.06 1.55 -9.54
C ARG A 54 -5.72 2.72 -8.82
N HIS A 55 -6.06 2.58 -7.54
CA HIS A 55 -6.72 3.60 -6.72
C HIS A 55 -7.96 4.17 -7.42
N LYS A 56 -8.82 3.27 -7.94
CA LYS A 56 -9.98 3.64 -8.78
C LYS A 56 -10.92 4.59 -8.03
N ILE A 57 -11.23 4.28 -6.77
CA ILE A 57 -12.13 5.09 -5.92
C ILE A 57 -11.57 6.50 -5.71
N PHE A 58 -10.26 6.60 -5.44
CA PHE A 58 -9.60 7.89 -5.21
C PHE A 58 -9.58 8.80 -6.44
N ASN A 59 -9.62 8.22 -7.64
CA ASN A 59 -9.63 8.94 -8.91
C ASN A 59 -11.02 9.09 -9.53
N ALA A 60 -12.05 8.49 -8.94
CA ALA A 60 -13.41 8.51 -9.46
C ALA A 60 -14.05 9.91 -9.39
N ASP A 61 -15.02 10.12 -10.29
CA ASP A 61 -16.01 11.19 -10.16
C ASP A 61 -17.08 10.81 -9.14
N TRP A 62 -17.64 11.81 -8.46
CA TRP A 62 -18.60 11.60 -7.38
C TRP A 62 -19.91 12.35 -7.63
N ILE A 63 -21.03 11.73 -7.29
CA ILE A 63 -22.34 12.38 -7.19
C ILE A 63 -22.84 12.13 -5.76
N ILE A 64 -23.01 13.20 -4.99
CA ILE A 64 -23.46 13.14 -3.59
C ILE A 64 -24.81 13.85 -3.51
N ASP A 65 -25.83 13.16 -2.99
CA ASP A 65 -27.21 13.66 -2.90
C ASP A 65 -27.73 14.25 -4.23
N GLY A 66 -27.44 13.54 -5.33
CA GLY A 66 -27.83 13.93 -6.68
C GLY A 66 -27.00 15.08 -7.30
N LYS A 67 -25.96 15.57 -6.61
CA LYS A 67 -25.12 16.68 -7.10
C LYS A 67 -23.72 16.19 -7.51
N PRO A 68 -23.31 16.39 -8.77
CA PRO A 68 -21.95 16.12 -9.21
C PRO A 68 -20.93 16.94 -8.43
N GLN A 69 -19.82 16.30 -8.05
CA GLN A 69 -18.72 16.92 -7.34
C GLN A 69 -17.60 17.31 -8.30
N PRO A 70 -16.95 18.47 -8.10
CA PRO A 70 -16.00 19.03 -9.06
C PRO A 70 -14.60 18.40 -9.00
N LYS A 71 -14.29 17.60 -7.97
CA LYS A 71 -12.96 17.03 -7.72
C LYS A 71 -13.10 15.58 -7.25
N SER A 72 -12.18 14.73 -7.70
CA SER A 72 -11.95 13.42 -7.08
C SER A 72 -11.32 13.56 -5.69
N LEU A 73 -11.33 12.48 -4.90
CA LEU A 73 -10.67 12.46 -3.59
C LEU A 73 -9.19 12.81 -3.72
N PHE A 74 -8.48 12.22 -4.68
CA PHE A 74 -7.06 12.49 -4.88
C PHE A 74 -6.79 13.93 -5.33
N LYS A 75 -7.68 14.52 -6.12
CA LYS A 75 -7.57 15.94 -6.49
C LYS A 75 -7.80 16.87 -5.30
N MET A 76 -8.66 16.51 -4.37
CA MET A 76 -8.81 17.24 -3.11
C MET A 76 -7.55 17.14 -2.24
N ILE A 77 -6.90 15.97 -2.17
CA ILE A 77 -5.61 15.82 -1.49
C ILE A 77 -4.52 16.67 -2.15
N LYS A 78 -4.38 16.61 -3.48
CA LYS A 78 -3.40 17.44 -4.22
C LYS A 78 -3.59 18.95 -4.02
N ASN A 79 -4.81 19.38 -3.68
CA ASN A 79 -5.09 20.79 -3.43
C ASN A 79 -4.33 21.35 -2.22
N THR A 80 -3.95 20.50 -1.25
CA THR A 80 -3.11 20.94 -0.12
C THR A 80 -1.73 21.37 -0.62
N PHE A 81 -1.14 20.61 -1.53
CA PHE A 81 0.15 20.94 -2.17
C PHE A 81 0.04 22.12 -3.14
N GLU A 82 -1.07 22.25 -3.88
CA GLU A 82 -1.33 23.44 -4.71
C GLU A 82 -1.40 24.72 -3.88
N THR A 83 -1.88 24.62 -2.63
CA THR A 83 -2.05 25.77 -1.73
C THR A 83 -0.78 26.07 -0.94
N THR A 84 -0.05 25.04 -0.53
CA THR A 84 1.14 25.16 0.32
C THR A 84 2.24 24.24 -0.22
N PRO A 85 2.97 24.69 -1.26
CA PRO A 85 4.08 23.94 -1.83
C PRO A 85 5.38 24.10 -1.04
N ASP A 86 5.39 25.00 -0.04
CA ASP A 86 6.56 25.39 0.74
C ASP A 86 7.31 24.16 1.29
N HIS A 87 8.63 24.16 1.12
CA HIS A 87 9.55 23.13 1.59
C HIS A 87 9.38 21.73 0.99
N VAL A 88 8.46 21.51 0.04
CA VAL A 88 8.27 20.20 -0.60
C VAL A 88 9.20 20.04 -1.79
N LEU A 89 10.02 18.99 -1.76
CA LEU A 89 10.92 18.60 -2.86
C LEU A 89 10.27 17.53 -3.77
N SER A 90 9.46 16.65 -3.18
CA SER A 90 8.73 15.61 -3.91
C SER A 90 7.37 15.29 -3.29
N ALA A 91 6.32 15.28 -4.11
CA ALA A 91 4.99 14.78 -3.75
C ALA A 91 4.33 14.13 -4.98
N TYR A 92 3.65 13.00 -4.77
CA TYR A 92 2.83 12.29 -5.78
C TYR A 92 3.56 11.79 -7.04
N LYS A 93 4.89 11.70 -7.01
CA LYS A 93 5.73 11.30 -8.17
C LYS A 93 6.79 10.24 -7.83
N ASP A 94 6.72 9.67 -6.64
CA ASP A 94 7.65 8.66 -6.12
C ASP A 94 6.93 7.82 -5.04
N ASN A 95 7.59 6.80 -4.52
CA ASN A 95 7.04 5.93 -3.47
C ASN A 95 6.96 6.62 -2.10
N ALA A 96 7.66 7.74 -1.90
CA ALA A 96 7.58 8.57 -0.69
C ALA A 96 7.54 10.07 -1.04
N ALA A 97 7.04 10.88 -0.10
CA ALA A 97 7.17 12.34 -0.18
C ALA A 97 8.54 12.76 0.38
N VAL A 98 9.07 13.90 -0.07
CA VAL A 98 10.34 14.48 0.42
C VAL A 98 10.16 15.96 0.68
N MET A 99 10.60 16.42 1.84
CA MET A 99 10.66 17.83 2.22
C MET A 99 12.08 18.27 2.57
N GLU A 100 12.30 19.59 2.58
CA GLU A 100 13.53 20.21 3.03
C GLU A 100 13.88 19.77 4.46
N GLY A 101 15.18 19.75 4.76
CA GLY A 101 15.72 19.29 6.02
C GLY A 101 16.65 20.33 6.60
N SER A 102 17.78 19.90 7.15
CA SER A 102 18.79 20.81 7.70
C SER A 102 20.19 20.43 7.21
N ASP A 103 21.06 21.43 7.12
CA ASP A 103 22.48 21.22 6.84
C ASP A 103 23.17 20.66 8.08
N VAL A 104 23.66 19.42 7.99
CA VAL A 104 24.27 18.70 9.11
C VAL A 104 25.44 17.85 8.64
N GLY A 105 26.27 17.39 9.58
CA GLY A 105 27.29 16.39 9.30
C GLY A 105 26.68 15.01 9.10
N ARG A 106 26.55 14.55 7.85
CA ARG A 106 26.20 13.16 7.53
C ARG A 106 27.41 12.26 7.78
N TYR A 107 27.25 11.27 8.66
CA TYR A 107 28.33 10.39 9.08
C TYR A 107 28.28 9.04 8.37
N PHE A 108 29.27 8.75 7.52
CA PHE A 108 29.41 7.47 6.83
C PHE A 108 30.88 7.21 6.46
N ALA A 109 31.19 5.97 6.12
CA ALA A 109 32.52 5.58 5.66
C ALA A 109 32.73 5.94 4.20
N ASP A 110 33.84 6.61 3.90
CA ASP A 110 34.26 6.90 2.54
C ASP A 110 34.61 5.61 1.76
N HIS A 111 34.30 5.59 0.45
CA HIS A 111 34.45 4.40 -0.39
C HIS A 111 35.92 4.03 -0.63
N GLU A 112 36.81 5.02 -0.78
CA GLU A 112 38.22 4.76 -1.10
C GLU A 112 39.03 4.40 0.14
N SER A 113 38.84 5.15 1.23
CA SER A 113 39.63 5.03 2.45
C SER A 113 39.02 4.11 3.51
N GLY A 114 37.71 3.82 3.44
CA GLY A 114 36.97 3.09 4.47
C GLY A 114 36.87 3.83 5.81
N ARG A 115 37.34 5.08 5.89
CA ARG A 115 37.34 5.88 7.13
C ARG A 115 35.99 6.58 7.29
N TYR A 116 35.44 6.52 8.50
CA TYR A 116 34.25 7.28 8.84
C TYR A 116 34.59 8.76 9.08
N ASP A 117 33.79 9.65 8.50
CA ASP A 117 33.92 11.09 8.69
C ASP A 117 32.56 11.79 8.60
N PHE A 118 32.49 13.04 9.04
CA PHE A 118 31.32 13.90 8.88
C PHE A 118 31.39 14.64 7.54
N HIS A 119 30.28 14.60 6.80
CA HIS A 119 30.11 15.31 5.53
C HIS A 119 29.04 16.37 5.72
N GLN A 120 29.42 17.65 5.70
CA GLN A 120 28.47 18.75 5.89
C GLN A 120 27.61 18.92 4.63
N GLU A 121 26.34 18.53 4.71
CA GLU A 121 25.41 18.54 3.58
C GLU A 121 23.94 18.63 4.05
N PRO A 122 22.99 19.00 3.16
CA PRO A 122 21.57 18.96 3.48
C PRO A 122 21.09 17.52 3.72
N ALA A 123 20.61 17.25 4.93
CA ALA A 123 19.91 16.00 5.25
C ALA A 123 18.39 16.21 5.13
N HIS A 124 17.87 16.15 3.90
CA HIS A 124 16.43 16.20 3.61
C HIS A 124 15.66 15.02 4.24
N ILE A 125 14.35 15.19 4.37
CA ILE A 125 13.49 14.26 5.10
C ILE A 125 12.48 13.64 4.13
N LEU A 126 12.51 12.31 4.03
CA LEU A 126 11.47 11.54 3.37
C LEU A 126 10.42 11.08 4.37
N MET A 127 9.20 10.81 3.90
CA MET A 127 8.13 10.25 4.72
C MET A 127 7.17 9.40 3.89
N LYS A 128 6.79 8.26 4.45
CA LYS A 128 5.79 7.33 3.90
C LYS A 128 5.07 6.63 5.06
N VAL A 129 3.85 6.17 4.79
CA VAL A 129 3.05 5.33 5.67
C VAL A 129 2.30 4.36 4.78
N GLU A 130 2.31 3.07 5.16
CA GLU A 130 1.52 2.03 4.52
C GLU A 130 0.66 1.27 5.53
N THR A 131 -0.25 0.44 5.03
CA THR A 131 -1.07 -0.44 5.85
C THR A 131 -1.03 -1.85 5.30
N HIS A 132 -1.16 -2.86 6.16
CA HIS A 132 -1.17 -4.26 5.73
C HIS A 132 -2.33 -5.05 6.36
N ASN A 133 -3.53 -4.51 6.19
CA ASN A 133 -4.72 -4.91 6.94
C ASN A 133 -5.17 -6.34 6.64
N HIS A 134 -5.39 -6.68 5.36
CA HIS A 134 -5.95 -7.97 4.97
C HIS A 134 -5.03 -9.15 5.36
N PRO A 135 -3.70 -9.13 5.09
CA PRO A 135 -2.82 -10.21 5.54
C PRO A 135 -2.74 -10.33 7.07
N THR A 136 -2.73 -9.21 7.80
CA THR A 136 -2.69 -9.20 9.27
C THR A 136 -3.92 -9.84 9.89
N ALA A 137 -5.10 -9.73 9.27
CA ALA A 137 -6.30 -10.43 9.73
C ALA A 137 -6.24 -11.97 9.60
N ILE A 138 -5.38 -12.48 8.71
CA ILE A 138 -5.20 -13.92 8.45
C ILE A 138 -4.01 -14.48 9.23
N SER A 139 -2.87 -13.80 9.20
CA SER A 139 -1.65 -14.19 9.90
C SER A 139 -0.93 -12.94 10.44
N PRO A 140 -1.16 -12.56 11.70
CA PRO A 140 -0.79 -11.24 12.20
C PRO A 140 0.72 -10.98 12.22
N TRP A 141 1.53 -11.95 12.65
CA TRP A 141 2.97 -11.77 12.73
C TRP A 141 3.60 -11.46 11.36
N PRO A 142 3.50 -12.33 10.34
CA PRO A 142 4.08 -12.03 9.04
C PRO A 142 3.36 -10.85 8.37
N GLY A 143 2.06 -10.66 8.58
CA GLY A 143 1.32 -9.51 8.04
C GLY A 143 1.84 -8.17 8.56
N ALA A 144 2.12 -8.05 9.85
CA ALA A 144 2.72 -6.85 10.41
C ALA A 144 4.19 -6.69 9.97
N ALA A 145 4.98 -7.77 9.98
CA ALA A 145 6.37 -7.75 9.59
C ALA A 145 6.57 -7.32 8.12
N THR A 146 5.82 -7.90 7.18
CA THR A 146 5.94 -7.51 5.77
C THR A 146 5.34 -6.14 5.49
N GLY A 147 4.45 -5.64 6.37
CA GLY A 147 3.97 -4.26 6.35
C GLY A 147 5.10 -3.27 6.61
N SER A 148 5.80 -3.43 7.74
CA SER A 148 7.01 -2.65 8.04
C SER A 148 8.07 -2.81 6.94
N GLY A 149 8.35 -4.05 6.53
CA GLY A 149 9.37 -4.32 5.53
C GLY A 149 9.05 -3.77 4.15
N GLY A 150 7.77 -3.67 3.76
CA GLY A 150 7.33 -3.02 2.54
C GLY A 150 7.59 -1.53 2.56
N GLU A 151 7.15 -0.88 3.63
CA GLU A 151 7.29 0.55 3.84
C GLU A 151 8.78 0.97 3.89
N ILE A 152 9.62 0.25 4.62
CA ILE A 152 11.08 0.49 4.68
C ILE A 152 11.75 0.38 3.29
N ARG A 153 11.25 -0.49 2.40
CA ARG A 153 11.78 -0.60 1.03
C ARG A 153 11.42 0.63 0.20
N ASP A 154 10.22 1.18 0.38
CA ASP A 154 9.81 2.41 -0.30
C ASP A 154 10.65 3.61 0.13
N GLU A 155 10.94 3.73 1.42
CA GLU A 155 11.87 4.73 1.93
C GLU A 155 13.25 4.59 1.25
N GLY A 156 13.79 3.37 1.20
CA GLY A 156 15.08 3.09 0.56
C GLY A 156 15.10 3.33 -0.96
N ALA A 157 13.98 3.09 -1.65
CA ALA A 157 13.83 3.24 -3.09
C ALA A 157 13.51 4.68 -3.55
N THR A 158 13.31 5.61 -2.62
CA THR A 158 12.99 7.01 -2.94
C THR A 158 14.14 7.67 -3.72
N GLY A 159 13.81 8.33 -4.83
CA GLY A 159 14.76 9.00 -5.71
C GLY A 159 15.77 8.04 -6.35
N ARG A 160 17.05 8.19 -5.99
CA ARG A 160 18.16 7.35 -6.50
C ARG A 160 18.75 6.46 -5.39
N GLY A 161 17.98 6.24 -4.33
CA GLY A 161 18.43 5.62 -3.10
C GLY A 161 18.41 6.62 -1.95
N ALA A 162 17.72 6.25 -0.87
CA ALA A 162 17.72 7.01 0.39
C ALA A 162 17.91 6.06 1.58
N LYS A 163 17.85 6.60 2.81
CA LYS A 163 18.14 5.83 4.03
C LYS A 163 17.03 6.01 5.07
N PRO A 164 16.33 4.93 5.44
CA PRO A 164 15.39 4.91 6.56
C PRO A 164 16.01 5.42 7.86
N LYS A 165 15.21 6.08 8.70
CA LYS A 165 15.67 6.64 9.98
C LYS A 165 14.85 6.23 11.19
N ALA A 166 13.52 6.37 11.12
CA ALA A 166 12.63 6.09 12.25
C ALA A 166 11.26 5.66 11.73
N GLY A 167 10.67 4.65 12.36
CA GLY A 167 9.33 4.15 12.02
C GLY A 167 8.29 4.50 13.09
N LEU A 168 7.02 4.45 12.67
CA LEU A 168 5.85 4.50 13.55
C LEU A 168 4.97 3.28 13.28
N VAL A 169 4.17 2.86 14.27
CA VAL A 169 3.29 1.69 14.14
C VAL A 169 1.91 2.03 14.69
N GLY A 170 0.85 1.63 13.97
CA GLY A 170 -0.53 1.81 14.37
C GLY A 170 -1.33 0.52 14.24
N PHE A 171 -2.12 0.20 15.26
CA PHE A 171 -3.08 -0.91 15.24
C PHE A 171 -4.47 -0.42 15.64
N SER A 172 -5.48 -0.98 15.01
CA SER A 172 -6.88 -0.82 15.41
C SER A 172 -7.55 -2.18 15.29
N VAL A 173 -8.12 -2.67 16.39
CA VAL A 173 -8.71 -4.01 16.50
C VAL A 173 -10.04 -3.93 17.23
N SER A 174 -10.84 -5.00 17.16
CA SER A 174 -12.04 -5.16 17.99
C SER A 174 -11.68 -5.31 19.48
N ASN A 175 -12.68 -5.50 20.34
CA ASN A 175 -12.46 -5.77 21.76
C ASN A 175 -11.54 -6.98 21.98
N LEU A 176 -10.62 -6.86 22.94
CA LEU A 176 -9.60 -7.88 23.20
C LEU A 176 -10.21 -9.09 23.90
N ARG A 177 -11.14 -8.85 24.84
CA ARG A 177 -11.77 -9.90 25.66
C ARG A 177 -10.72 -10.85 26.24
N ILE A 178 -9.76 -10.28 26.95
CA ILE A 178 -8.67 -11.03 27.57
C ILE A 178 -9.28 -12.00 28.60
N PRO A 179 -9.02 -13.33 28.48
CA PRO A 179 -9.62 -14.30 29.39
C PRO A 179 -9.30 -14.02 30.86
N GLY A 180 -10.34 -13.89 31.69
CA GLY A 180 -10.20 -13.54 33.11
C GLY A 180 -9.90 -12.07 33.38
N PHE A 181 -9.99 -11.22 32.36
CA PHE A 181 -9.82 -9.76 32.45
C PHE A 181 -10.81 -9.02 31.51
N GLU A 182 -12.01 -9.57 31.34
CA GLU A 182 -13.04 -8.97 30.49
C GLU A 182 -13.51 -7.61 31.06
N GLN A 183 -13.79 -6.67 30.16
CA GLN A 183 -14.27 -5.34 30.53
C GLN A 183 -15.79 -5.22 30.33
N PRO A 184 -16.50 -4.38 31.11
CA PRO A 184 -17.98 -4.34 31.11
C PRO A 184 -18.59 -3.81 29.81
N TRP A 185 -17.80 -3.22 28.91
CA TRP A 185 -18.24 -2.75 27.60
C TRP A 185 -17.99 -3.77 26.48
N GLU A 186 -17.32 -4.89 26.76
CA GLU A 186 -16.98 -5.88 25.74
C GLU A 186 -18.11 -6.89 25.57
N GLU A 187 -18.50 -7.13 24.31
CA GLU A 187 -19.52 -8.11 23.93
C GLU A 187 -18.98 -9.06 22.85
N ASP A 188 -19.42 -10.32 22.88
CA ASP A 188 -19.07 -11.31 21.88
C ASP A 188 -20.06 -11.29 20.71
N PHE A 189 -19.65 -10.67 19.60
CA PHE A 189 -20.42 -10.69 18.35
C PHE A 189 -20.03 -11.83 17.40
N GLY A 190 -19.14 -12.74 17.83
CA GLY A 190 -18.52 -13.73 16.97
C GLY A 190 -17.55 -13.13 15.95
N LYS A 191 -16.98 -13.99 15.10
CA LYS A 191 -16.11 -13.60 13.98
C LYS A 191 -16.10 -14.69 12.90
N PRO A 192 -15.70 -14.39 11.65
CA PRO A 192 -15.43 -15.42 10.66
C PRO A 192 -14.38 -16.44 11.14
N GLU A 193 -14.57 -17.72 10.81
CA GLU A 193 -13.63 -18.78 11.21
C GLU A 193 -12.24 -18.60 10.58
N ARG A 194 -12.18 -18.02 9.38
CA ARG A 194 -10.95 -17.83 8.59
C ARG A 194 -10.05 -16.67 9.03
N ILE A 195 -10.46 -15.86 10.00
CA ILE A 195 -9.65 -14.74 10.52
C ILE A 195 -9.30 -14.98 11.98
N VAL A 196 -8.23 -14.37 12.47
CA VAL A 196 -7.85 -14.45 13.87
C VAL A 196 -8.63 -13.48 14.77
N THR A 197 -8.47 -13.56 16.09
CA THR A 197 -9.13 -12.64 17.03
C THR A 197 -8.38 -11.31 17.15
N ALA A 198 -9.03 -10.28 17.70
CA ALA A 198 -8.36 -9.02 18.06
C ALA A 198 -7.20 -9.23 19.05
N LEU A 199 -7.39 -10.11 20.04
CA LEU A 199 -6.34 -10.47 20.99
C LEU A 199 -5.15 -11.13 20.31
N ASP A 200 -5.38 -12.03 19.36
CA ASP A 200 -4.32 -12.71 18.61
C ASP A 200 -3.54 -11.70 17.73
N ILE A 201 -4.24 -10.76 17.08
CA ILE A 201 -3.59 -9.66 16.35
C ILE A 201 -2.70 -8.84 17.28
N MET A 202 -3.19 -8.45 18.46
CA MET A 202 -2.42 -7.65 19.41
C MET A 202 -1.34 -8.43 20.17
N THR A 203 -1.36 -9.76 20.09
CA THR A 203 -0.32 -10.63 20.66
C THR A 203 0.81 -10.82 19.65
N GLU A 204 0.47 -11.21 18.43
CA GLU A 204 1.44 -11.64 17.41
C GLU A 204 1.85 -10.49 16.46
N GLY A 205 0.93 -9.60 16.12
CA GLY A 205 1.15 -8.50 15.17
C GLY A 205 2.24 -7.51 15.62
N PRO A 206 2.16 -6.91 16.83
CA PRO A 206 3.20 -6.01 17.32
C PRO A 206 4.59 -6.67 17.39
N LEU A 207 4.68 -7.96 17.70
CA LEU A 207 5.95 -8.69 17.74
C LEU A 207 6.54 -8.87 16.35
N GLY A 208 5.71 -9.18 15.36
CA GLY A 208 6.12 -9.25 13.96
C GLY A 208 6.62 -7.90 13.41
N GLY A 209 5.89 -6.82 13.69
CA GLY A 209 6.24 -5.46 13.22
C GLY A 209 7.55 -4.92 13.81
N ARG A 210 7.94 -5.34 15.02
CA ARG A 210 9.19 -4.95 15.69
C ARG A 210 10.44 -5.63 15.08
N GLY A 211 10.28 -6.81 14.47
CA GLY A 211 11.39 -7.66 14.05
C GLY A 211 12.08 -7.24 12.75
N VAL A 212 11.76 -6.07 12.19
CA VAL A 212 12.17 -5.61 10.86
C VAL A 212 12.95 -4.31 10.93
#